data_AF-A0A927QUM5-F1
#
_entry.id   AF-A0A927QUM5-F1
#
_cell.length_a   1.000
_cell.length_b   1.000
_cell.length_c   1.000
_cell.angle_alpha   90.00
_cell.angle_beta   90.00
_cell.angle_gamma   90.00
#
_symmetry.space_group_name_H-M   'P 1'
#
loop_
_entity.id
_entity.type
_entity.pdbx_description
1 polymer ?
#
loop_
_entity_poly.entity_id
_entity_poly.type
_entity_poly.pdbx_seq_one_letter_code
_entity_poly.pdbx_strand_id
1 'polypeptide(L)'
;MIAKILISILIIGLFLYSKLLPYKNKLNPQYKKIFDFFNSIFSPIFIFFKNMIKPFQVGYGLSIDMSQIVLLIILLTLLIFF
;
A
#
# COMPACT_ATOMS: atom_id res chain seq x y z
N MET A 1 -8.27 -21.17 3.00
CA MET A 1 -8.87 -20.40 4.12
C MET A 1 -7.85 -19.49 4.82
N ILE A 2 -6.74 -20.01 5.34
CA ILE A 2 -5.70 -19.20 5.99
C ILE A 2 -5.06 -18.18 5.03
N ALA A 3 -4.77 -18.58 3.79
CA ALA A 3 -4.25 -17.67 2.76
C ALA A 3 -5.18 -16.48 2.50
N LYS A 4 -6.49 -16.73 2.35
CA LYS A 4 -7.52 -15.67 2.21
C LYS A 4 -7.50 -14.68 3.39
N ILE A 5 -7.37 -15.17 4.62
CA ILE A 5 -7.30 -14.32 5.81
C ILE A 5 -6.05 -13.45 5.76
N LEU A 6 -4.88 -14.03 5.42
CA LEU A 6 -3.63 -13.29 5.30
C LEU A 6 -3.72 -12.18 4.23
N ILE A 7 -4.29 -12.50 3.06
CA ILE A 7 -4.48 -11.54 1.97
C ILE A 7 -5.44 -10.42 2.39
N SER A 8 -6.54 -10.75 3.08
CA SER A 8 -7.46 -9.75 3.62
C SER A 8 -6.78 -8.81 4.63
N ILE A 9 -5.92 -9.35 5.51
CA ILE A 9 -5.12 -8.54 6.45
C ILE A 9 -4.18 -7.60 5.68
N LEU A 10 -3.54 -8.08 4.60
CA LEU A 10 -2.68 -7.24 3.74
C LEU A 10 -3.48 -6.15 3.03
N ILE A 11 -4.70 -6.43 2.56
CA ILE A 11 -5.59 -5.42 1.94
C ILE A 11 -5.95 -4.33 2.95
N ILE A 12 -6.36 -4.70 4.16
CA ILE A 12 -6.67 -3.74 5.24
C ILE A 12 -5.41 -2.95 5.61
N GLY A 13 -4.27 -3.64 5.73
CA GLY A 13 -2.97 -3.05 6.00
C GLY A 13 -2.54 -2.04 4.94
N LEU A 14 -2.76 -2.35 3.67
CA LEU A 14 -2.48 -1.47 2.53
C LEU A 14 -3.30 -0.18 2.61
N PHE A 15 -4.60 -0.31 2.95
CA PHE A 15 -5.48 0.84 3.13
C PHE A 15 -5.06 1.73 4.30
N LEU A 16 -4.74 1.12 5.45
CA LEU A 16 -4.23 1.84 6.61
C LEU A 16 -2.90 2.53 6.29
N TYR A 17 -1.96 1.81 5.66
CA TYR A 17 -0.69 2.36 5.22
C TYR A 17 -0.88 3.59 4.33
N SER A 18 -1.74 3.51 3.31
CA SER A 18 -2.04 4.61 2.40
C SER A 18 -2.55 5.86 3.13
N LYS A 19 -3.47 5.67 4.10
CA LYS A 19 -4.01 6.78 4.91
C LYS A 19 -2.98 7.39 5.86
N LEU A 20 -2.07 6.59 6.41
CA LEU A 20 -1.07 7.03 7.37
C LEU A 20 0.19 7.62 6.71
N LEU A 21 0.47 7.25 5.46
CA LEU A 21 1.65 7.68 4.70
C LEU A 21 1.85 9.20 4.68
N PRO A 22 0.82 10.05 4.41
CA PRO A 22 0.97 11.52 4.42
C PRO A 22 1.32 12.08 5.80
N TYR A 23 0.99 11.35 6.87
CA TYR A 23 1.15 11.76 8.25
C TYR A 23 2.33 11.08 8.96
N LYS A 24 3.18 10.31 8.24
CA LYS A 24 4.28 9.49 8.78
C LYS A 24 5.08 10.17 9.89
N ASN A 25 5.44 11.44 9.71
CA ASN A 25 6.30 12.19 10.64
C ASN A 25 5.56 12.70 11.90
N LYS A 26 4.23 12.63 11.91
CA LYS A 26 3.36 13.10 12.99
C LYS A 26 2.60 11.96 13.68
N LEU A 27 2.94 10.69 13.36
CA LEU A 27 2.31 9.53 13.97
C LEU A 27 2.75 9.38 15.44
N ASN A 28 1.79 9.10 16.31
CA ASN A 28 2.05 8.64 17.67
C ASN A 28 2.87 7.33 17.63
N PRO A 29 3.81 7.10 18.57
CA PRO A 29 4.61 5.88 18.68
C PRO A 29 3.89 4.54 18.40
N GLN A 30 2.64 4.37 18.86
CA GLN A 30 1.89 3.13 18.62
C GLN A 30 1.53 2.93 17.15
N TYR A 31 0.98 3.96 16.50
CA TYR A 31 0.63 3.94 15.08
C TYR A 31 1.88 3.93 14.20
N LYS A 32 2.96 4.56 14.66
CA LYS A 32 4.26 4.53 13.98
C LYS A 32 4.81 3.11 13.85
N LYS A 33 4.73 2.28 14.90
CA LYS A 33 5.13 0.86 14.84
C LYS A 33 4.34 0.07 13.79
N ILE A 34 3.02 0.24 13.77
CA ILE A 34 2.14 -0.44 12.80
C ILE A 34 2.47 0.04 11.38
N PHE A 35 2.62 1.36 11.20
CA PHE A 35 3.02 1.94 9.93
C PHE A 35 4.37 1.41 9.45
N ASP A 36 5.39 1.36 10.32
CA ASP A 36 6.73 0.90 9.98
C ASP A 36 6.74 -0.59 9.59
N PHE A 37 5.92 -1.43 10.22
CA PHE A 37 5.71 -2.83 9.82
C PHE A 37 5.12 -2.94 8.41
N PHE A 38 4.05 -2.21 8.10
CA PHE A 38 3.49 -2.23 6.75
C PHE A 38 4.42 -1.55 5.74
N ASN A 39 5.18 -0.55 6.16
CA ASN A 39 6.16 0.11 5.32
C ASN A 39 7.29 -0.84 4.92
N SER A 40 7.77 -1.71 5.81
CA SER A 40 8.80 -2.70 5.47
C SER A 40 8.31 -3.75 4.47
N ILE A 41 7.02 -4.07 4.49
CA ILE A 41 6.40 -5.01 3.53
C ILE A 41 6.14 -4.32 2.18
N PHE A 42 5.51 -3.14 2.18
CA PHE A 42 5.04 -2.51 0.94
C PHE A 42 6.08 -1.64 0.25
N SER A 43 7.01 -1.01 0.97
CA SER A 43 8.05 -0.17 0.37
C SER A 43 8.87 -0.89 -0.72
N PRO A 44 9.41 -2.11 -0.51
CA PRO A 44 10.15 -2.79 -1.58
C PRO A 44 9.28 -3.08 -2.81
N ILE A 45 7.99 -3.42 -2.58
CA ILE A 45 7.02 -3.66 -3.66
C ILE A 45 6.76 -2.37 -4.45
N PHE A 46 6.58 -1.23 -3.78
CA PHE A 46 6.37 0.05 -4.44
C PHE A 46 7.63 0.56 -5.15
N ILE A 47 8.82 0.30 -4.63
CA ILE A 47 10.07 0.63 -5.33
C ILE A 47 10.16 -0.18 -6.63
N PHE A 48 9.82 -1.47 -6.60
CA PHE A 48 9.75 -2.30 -7.79
C PHE A 48 8.73 -1.75 -8.80
N PHE A 49 7.54 -1.36 -8.33
CA PHE A 49 6.51 -0.77 -9.19
C PHE A 49 6.83 0.62 -9.71
N LYS A 50 7.56 1.46 -8.97
CA LYS A 50 7.95 2.81 -9.44
C LYS A 50 8.83 2.78 -10.68
N ASN A 51 9.60 1.70 -10.86
CA ASN A 51 10.39 1.52 -12.08
C ASN A 51 9.53 1.18 -13.31
N MET A 52 8.31 0.67 -13.09
CA MET A 52 7.39 0.23 -14.15
C MET A 52 6.21 1.19 -14.37
N ILE A 53 5.77 1.89 -13.32
CA ILE A 53 4.53 2.68 -13.29
C ILE A 53 4.89 4.16 -13.09
N LYS A 54 4.59 4.97 -14.11
CA LYS A 54 4.75 6.42 -14.01
C LYS A 54 3.64 7.01 -13.12
N PRO A 55 3.95 8.01 -12.27
CA PRO A 55 2.94 8.70 -11.49
C PRO A 55 1.91 9.34 -12.43
N PHE A 56 0.62 9.16 -12.12
CA PHE A 56 -0.47 9.59 -13.00
C PHE A 56 -0.91 11.00 -12.62
N GLN A 57 -0.89 11.92 -13.58
CA GLN A 57 -1.27 13.31 -13.34
C GLN A 57 -2.79 13.42 -13.29
N VAL A 58 -3.33 13.79 -12.12
CA VAL A 58 -4.77 14.00 -11.89
C VAL A 58 -5.15 15.47 -11.83
N GLY A 59 -4.17 16.38 -11.86
CA GLY A 59 -4.37 17.82 -11.90
C GLY A 59 -3.08 18.55 -12.23
N TYR A 60 -3.15 19.87 -12.42
CA TYR A 60 -1.95 20.70 -12.62
C TYR A 60 -1.01 20.57 -11.40
N GLY A 61 0.17 20.01 -11.61
CA GLY A 61 1.14 19.74 -10.54
C GLY A 61 0.75 18.65 -9.53
N LEU A 62 -0.39 17.98 -9.72
CA LEU A 62 -0.88 16.92 -8.84
C LEU A 62 -0.76 15.57 -9.54
N SER A 63 0.17 14.74 -9.06
CA SER A 63 0.38 13.39 -9.55
C SER A 63 0.12 12.38 -8.44
N ILE A 64 -0.70 11.36 -8.71
CA ILE A 64 -0.98 10.26 -7.79
C ILE A 64 -0.04 9.10 -8.10
N ASP A 65 0.52 8.52 -7.04
CA ASP A 65 1.24 7.25 -7.13
C ASP A 65 0.26 6.09 -7.30
N MET A 66 0.14 5.59 -8.54
CA MET A 66 -0.78 4.51 -8.88
C MET A 66 -0.31 3.13 -8.37
N SER A 67 0.91 3.03 -7.83
CA SER A 67 1.48 1.76 -7.36
C SER A 67 0.63 1.09 -6.27
N GLN A 68 -0.03 1.90 -5.43
CA GLN A 68 -0.94 1.40 -4.40
C GLN A 68 -2.21 0.78 -4.99
N ILE A 69 -2.77 1.40 -6.02
CA ILE A 69 -3.96 0.88 -6.72
C ILE A 69 -3.63 -0.42 -7.44
N VAL A 70 -2.46 -0.48 -8.11
CA VAL A 70 -2.02 -1.70 -8.78
C VAL A 70 -1.79 -2.84 -7.77
N LEU A 71 -1.15 -2.55 -6.63
CA LEU A 71 -0.97 -3.54 -5.58
C LEU A 71 -2.32 -4.03 -5.02
N LEU A 72 -3.30 -3.14 -4.86
CA LEU A 72 -4.65 -3.50 -4.43
C LEU A 72 -5.33 -4.45 -5.42
N ILE A 73 -5.26 -4.16 -6.73
CA ILE A 73 -5.82 -5.03 -7.77
C ILE A 73 -5.17 -6.42 -7.72
N ILE A 74 -3.85 -6.48 -7.55
CA ILE A 74 -3.12 -7.76 -7.43
C ILE A 74 -3.60 -8.54 -6.19
N LEU A 75 -3.69 -7.89 -5.03
CA LEU A 75 -4.15 -8.54 -3.79
C LEU A 75 -5.60 -9.03 -3.91
N LEU A 76 -6.50 -8.25 -4.52
CA LEU A 76 -7.89 -8.67 -4.76
C LEU A 76 -7.97 -9.85 -5.72
N THR A 77 -7.16 -9.84 -6.77
CA THR A 77 -7.06 -10.94 -7.73
C THR A 77 -6.59 -12.21 -7.02
N LEU A 78 -5.52 -12.11 -6.21
CA LEU A 78 -5.03 -13.23 -5.39
C LEU A 78 -6.10 -13.75 -4.41
N LEU A 79 -6.88 -12.86 -3.79
CA LEU A 79 -7.96 -13.24 -2.87
C LEU A 79 -9.07 -14.05 -3.56
N ILE A 80 -9.33 -13.77 -4.84
CA ILE A 80 -10.34 -14.49 -5.63
C ILE A 80 -9.83 -15.89 -6.00
N PHE A 81 -8.56 -16.02 -6.38
CA PHE A 81 -7.98 -17.28 -6.88
C PHE A 81 -7.54 -18.27 -5.78
N PHE A 82 -7.08 -17.78 -4.62
CA PHE A 82 -6.67 -18.60 -3.46
C PHE A 82 -7.75 -18.64 -2.39
#